data_AF-A0A645BF54-F1
#
_entry.id   AF-A0A645BF54-F1
#
_cell.length_a   1.000
_cell.length_b   1.000
_cell.length_c   1.000
_cell.angle_alpha   90.00
_cell.angle_beta   90.00
_cell.angle_gamma   90.00
#
_symmetry.space_group_name_H-M   'P 1'
#
loop_
_entity.id
_entity.type
_entity.pdbx_description
1 polymer ?
#
loop_
_entity_poly.entity_id
_entity_poly.type
_entity_poly.pdbx_seq_one_letter_code
_entity_poly.pdbx_strand_id
1 'polypeptide(L)'
;MRLDRIADAAFRNAVPFHWPDADGKNRLVFKGKQEMLRLAYLHRINSPEEGGIRFLELFLDGNELKARHRRYPLIGEHAEPSAVETIAKQVRALAFSYALRENGAIAWRTEFEEEDPRVGIPAAIRMELEFENGEKVQYLRRTAGSSAVSVYGKYRENANAGK
;
A
#
# COMPACT_ATOMS: atom_id res chain seq x y z
N MET A 1 -5.39 15.45 11.03
CA MET A 1 -6.13 15.51 9.75
C MET A 1 -6.55 14.10 9.29
N ARG A 2 -7.47 13.96 8.32
CA ARG A 2 -7.84 12.63 7.75
C ARG A 2 -6.63 11.96 7.06
N LEU A 3 -5.76 12.75 6.45
CA LEU A 3 -4.51 12.32 5.81
C LEU A 3 -3.53 11.65 6.78
N ASP A 4 -3.25 12.26 7.94
CA ASP A 4 -2.39 11.66 8.98
C ASP A 4 -2.89 10.27 9.36
N ARG A 5 -4.21 10.12 9.55
CA ARG A 5 -4.82 8.85 9.95
C ARG A 5 -4.63 7.78 8.88
N ILE A 6 -4.71 8.13 7.59
CA ILE A 6 -4.45 7.16 6.51
C ILE A 6 -2.99 6.74 6.52
N ALA A 7 -2.06 7.70 6.62
CA ALA A 7 -0.65 7.36 6.67
C ALA A 7 -0.33 6.46 7.88
N ASP A 8 -0.84 6.80 9.06
CA ASP A 8 -0.57 6.05 10.30
C ASP A 8 -1.32 4.72 10.40
N ALA A 9 -2.55 4.62 9.87
CA ALA A 9 -3.32 3.39 9.93
C ALA A 9 -3.02 2.46 8.76
N ALA A 10 -2.91 2.97 7.54
CA ALA A 10 -2.78 2.16 6.34
C ALA A 10 -1.31 1.93 5.97
N PHE A 11 -0.47 2.97 5.87
CA PHE A 11 0.90 2.77 5.37
C PHE A 11 1.76 2.05 6.39
N ARG A 12 1.66 2.42 7.67
CA ARG A 12 2.39 1.78 8.75
C ARG A 12 2.04 0.30 8.89
N ASN A 13 0.76 -0.04 8.71
CA ASN A 13 0.26 -1.41 8.89
C ASN A 13 0.08 -2.15 7.57
N ALA A 14 0.67 -1.65 6.48
CA ALA A 14 0.65 -2.32 5.19
C ALA A 14 1.34 -3.68 5.31
N VAL A 15 0.70 -4.71 4.75
CA VAL A 15 1.18 -6.10 4.76
C VAL A 15 1.16 -6.70 3.37
N PRO A 16 2.07 -7.65 3.06
CA PRO A 16 1.98 -8.42 1.84
C PRO A 16 0.70 -9.27 1.90
N PHE A 17 -0.20 -9.05 0.94
CA PHE A 17 -1.42 -9.82 0.79
C PHE A 17 -1.52 -10.29 -0.65
N HIS A 18 -1.72 -11.60 -0.82
CA HIS A 18 -1.83 -12.22 -2.12
C HIS A 18 -3.24 -12.75 -2.33
N TRP A 19 -3.76 -12.58 -3.54
CA TRP A 19 -5.07 -13.09 -3.94
C TRP A 19 -5.00 -13.64 -5.36
N PRO A 20 -5.71 -14.75 -5.68
CA PRO A 20 -5.81 -15.23 -7.03
C PRO A 20 -6.45 -14.18 -7.95
N ASP A 21 -5.83 -13.94 -9.10
CA ASP A 21 -6.46 -13.21 -10.20
C ASP A 21 -7.50 -14.10 -10.94
N ALA A 22 -8.09 -13.56 -12.02
CA ALA A 22 -9.09 -14.27 -12.82
C ALA A 22 -8.55 -15.56 -13.46
N ASP A 23 -7.24 -15.66 -13.67
CA ASP A 23 -6.57 -16.85 -14.20
C ASP A 23 -6.13 -17.81 -13.07
N GLY A 24 -6.50 -17.51 -11.82
CA GLY A 24 -6.13 -18.30 -10.64
C GLY A 24 -4.68 -18.12 -10.18
N LYS A 25 -3.93 -17.16 -10.76
CA LYS A 25 -2.55 -16.89 -10.34
C LYS A 25 -2.55 -16.02 -9.10
N ASN A 26 -1.81 -16.44 -8.09
CA ASN A 26 -1.71 -15.69 -6.85
C ASN A 26 -0.89 -14.40 -7.06
N ARG A 27 -1.54 -13.24 -7.03
CA ARG A 27 -0.93 -11.93 -7.29
C ARG A 27 -0.85 -11.11 -6.01
N LEU A 28 0.22 -10.34 -5.86
CA LEU A 28 0.34 -9.35 -4.80
C LEU A 28 -0.70 -8.24 -5.02
N VAL A 29 -1.51 -7.94 -4.00
CA VAL A 29 -2.54 -6.86 -4.07
C VAL A 29 -1.90 -5.47 -4.07
N PHE A 30 -0.71 -5.34 -3.48
CA PHE A 30 0.00 -4.07 -3.45
C PHE A 30 0.33 -3.62 -4.87
N LYS A 31 -0.08 -2.39 -5.21
CA LYS A 31 0.26 -1.76 -6.48
C LYS A 31 0.62 -0.31 -6.22
N GLY A 32 1.88 0.03 -6.46
CA GLY A 32 2.39 1.36 -6.27
C GLY A 32 2.64 2.05 -7.60
N LYS A 33 1.83 3.03 -7.96
CA LYS A 33 2.11 3.96 -9.07
C LYS A 33 2.41 5.34 -8.49
N GLN A 34 2.89 6.26 -9.33
CA GLN A 34 3.19 7.61 -8.90
C GLN A 34 1.95 8.36 -8.38
N GLU A 35 0.78 8.17 -9.01
CA GLU A 35 -0.46 8.91 -8.65
C GLU A 35 -1.55 8.00 -8.07
N MET A 36 -1.23 6.73 -7.82
CA MET A 36 -2.17 5.77 -7.26
C MET A 36 -1.45 4.76 -6.38
N LEU A 37 -2.01 4.48 -5.22
CA LEU A 37 -1.51 3.48 -4.29
C LEU A 37 -2.63 2.54 -3.90
N ARG A 38 -2.44 1.24 -4.14
CA ARG A 38 -3.29 0.16 -3.66
C ARG A 38 -2.51 -0.69 -2.67
N LEU A 39 -3.12 -1.00 -1.53
CA LEU A 39 -2.51 -1.85 -0.51
C LEU A 39 -3.55 -2.59 0.34
N ALA A 40 -3.08 -3.66 0.98
CA ALA A 40 -3.76 -4.30 2.11
C ALA A 40 -3.07 -3.87 3.41
N TYR A 41 -3.86 -3.64 4.46
CA TYR A 41 -3.34 -3.26 5.77
C TYR A 41 -4.12 -3.92 6.89
N LEU A 42 -3.41 -4.17 8.00
CA LEU A 42 -4.03 -4.63 9.24
C LEU A 42 -4.73 -3.48 9.93
N HIS A 43 -5.90 -3.74 10.50
CA HIS A 43 -6.63 -2.79 11.33
C HIS A 43 -7.09 -3.45 12.63
N ARG A 44 -7.43 -2.62 13.63
CA ARG A 44 -7.90 -3.13 14.92
C ARG A 44 -9.32 -3.70 14.76
N ILE A 45 -9.48 -4.95 15.16
CA ILE A 45 -10.78 -5.62 15.21
C ILE A 45 -11.51 -5.13 16.47
N ASN A 46 -12.65 -4.45 16.31
CA ASN A 46 -13.49 -4.04 17.44
C ASN A 46 -14.75 -4.88 17.55
N SER A 47 -15.11 -5.63 16.49
CA SER A 47 -16.18 -6.63 16.52
C SER A 47 -15.85 -7.86 15.66
N PRO A 48 -16.40 -9.05 15.97
CA PRO A 48 -16.08 -10.29 15.26
C PRO A 48 -16.35 -10.29 13.76
N GLU A 49 -17.31 -9.49 13.30
CA GLU A 49 -17.68 -9.32 11.89
C GLU A 49 -16.72 -8.41 11.10
N GLU A 50 -15.89 -7.64 11.78
CA GLU A 50 -14.86 -6.78 11.18
C GLU A 50 -13.58 -7.58 10.95
N GLY A 51 -13.51 -8.39 9.89
CA GLY A 51 -12.30 -9.15 9.53
C GLY A 51 -11.00 -8.31 9.61
N GLY A 52 -9.87 -8.91 10.00
CA GLY A 52 -8.66 -8.18 10.41
C GLY A 52 -7.84 -7.48 9.31
N ILE A 53 -8.26 -7.57 8.05
CA ILE A 53 -7.55 -7.02 6.89
C ILE A 53 -8.50 -6.08 6.14
N ARG A 54 -8.00 -4.90 5.77
CA ARG A 54 -8.72 -3.94 4.91
C ARG A 54 -7.92 -3.67 3.66
N PHE A 55 -8.64 -3.26 2.61
CA PHE A 55 -8.08 -2.91 1.31
C PHE A 55 -8.37 -1.45 1.01
N LEU A 56 -7.32 -0.72 0.64
CA LEU A 56 -7.36 0.70 0.34
C LEU A 56 -6.75 0.95 -1.04
N GLU A 57 -7.42 1.79 -1.83
CA GLU A 57 -6.84 2.46 -2.98
C GLU A 57 -6.93 3.97 -2.80
N LEU A 58 -5.79 4.66 -2.90
CA LEU A 58 -5.70 6.11 -2.95
C LEU A 58 -5.41 6.53 -4.39
N PHE A 59 -6.15 7.50 -4.89
CA PHE A 59 -5.98 8.04 -6.23
C PHE A 59 -6.48 9.48 -6.29
N LEU A 60 -5.95 10.24 -7.23
CA LEU A 60 -6.44 11.57 -7.55
C LEU A 60 -7.59 11.45 -8.57
N ASP A 61 -8.69 12.15 -8.31
CA ASP A 61 -9.83 12.27 -9.24
C ASP A 61 -10.20 13.75 -9.37
N GLY A 62 -9.84 14.35 -10.50
CA GLY A 62 -9.84 15.81 -10.66
C GLY A 62 -8.88 16.46 -9.66
N ASN A 63 -9.39 17.34 -8.80
CA ASN A 63 -8.65 17.98 -7.71
C ASN A 63 -8.99 17.40 -6.33
N GLU A 64 -9.55 16.19 -6.28
CA GLU A 64 -9.88 15.50 -5.04
C GLU A 64 -9.01 14.25 -4.86
N LEU A 65 -8.31 14.16 -3.73
CA LEU A 65 -7.72 12.90 -3.30
C LEU A 65 -8.85 12.02 -2.75
N LYS A 66 -9.04 10.86 -3.37
CA LYS A 66 -10.07 9.90 -2.98
C LYS A 66 -9.46 8.64 -2.39
N ALA A 67 -10.18 8.04 -1.45
CA ALA A 67 -9.90 6.72 -0.92
C ALA A 67 -11.05 5.79 -1.26
N ARG A 68 -10.74 4.67 -1.92
CA ARG A 68 -11.67 3.57 -2.14
C ARG A 68 -11.36 2.46 -1.14
N HIS A 69 -12.34 2.14 -0.30
CA HIS A 69 -12.26 1.05 0.67
C HIS A 69 -13.04 -0.17 0.19
N ARG A 70 -12.49 -1.36 0.43
CA ARG A 70 -13.18 -2.63 0.21
C ARG A 70 -12.94 -3.60 1.36
N ARG A 71 -13.91 -4.50 1.57
CA ARG A 71 -13.80 -5.66 2.46
C ARG A 71 -13.05 -6.83 1.82
N TYR A 72 -13.03 -6.88 0.49
CA TYR A 72 -12.35 -7.90 -0.31
C TYR A 72 -11.22 -7.30 -1.15
N PRO A 73 -10.26 -8.13 -1.62
CA PRO A 73 -9.15 -7.68 -2.44
C PRO A 73 -9.58 -6.89 -3.67
N LEU A 74 -8.79 -5.87 -4.01
CA LEU A 74 -9.02 -4.96 -5.15
C LEU A 74 -8.52 -5.57 -6.49
N ILE A 75 -8.53 -6.90 -6.63
CA ILE A 75 -8.09 -7.60 -7.85
C ILE A 75 -9.34 -8.03 -8.65
N GLY A 76 -9.40 -7.61 -9.92
CA GLY A 76 -10.49 -7.95 -10.86
C GLY A 76 -11.68 -6.97 -10.90
N GLU A 77 -12.55 -7.16 -11.89
CA GLU A 77 -13.82 -6.42 -12.08
C GLU A 77 -14.94 -6.94 -11.15
N HIS A 78 -14.64 -7.34 -9.92
CA HIS A 78 -15.71 -7.59 -8.97
C HIS A 78 -16.31 -6.24 -8.55
N ALA A 79 -17.42 -5.93 -9.20
CA ALA A 79 -18.29 -4.79 -9.02
C ALA A 79 -19.12 -4.94 -7.73
N GLU A 80 -18.46 -5.04 -6.58
CA GLU A 80 -19.15 -4.71 -5.33
C GLU A 80 -19.16 -3.20 -5.15
N PRO A 81 -20.21 -2.63 -4.51
CA PRO A 81 -20.24 -1.22 -4.15
C PRO A 81 -19.04 -0.90 -3.25
N SER A 82 -18.07 -0.19 -3.81
CA SER A 82 -16.94 0.32 -3.05
C SER A 82 -17.32 1.64 -2.41
N ALA A 83 -17.09 1.77 -1.10
CA ALA A 83 -17.17 3.08 -0.45
C ALA A 83 -16.01 3.95 -0.94
N VAL A 84 -16.33 4.98 -1.70
CA VAL A 84 -15.37 6.02 -2.11
C VAL A 84 -15.61 7.23 -1.22
N GLU A 85 -14.56 7.68 -0.55
CA GLU A 85 -14.59 8.90 0.25
C GLU A 85 -13.58 9.93 -0.26
N THR A 86 -13.95 11.20 -0.19
CA THR A 86 -13.02 12.31 -0.43
C THR A 86 -12.18 12.55 0.83
N ILE A 87 -10.87 12.41 0.70
CA ILE A 87 -9.89 12.59 1.77
C ILE A 87 -9.43 14.04 1.87
N ALA A 88 -9.20 14.65 0.72
CA ALA A 88 -8.78 16.05 0.59
C ALA A 88 -9.31 16.62 -0.73
N LYS A 89 -9.57 17.93 -0.73
CA LYS A 89 -10.00 18.70 -1.90
C LYS A 89 -8.93 19.69 -2.29
N GLN A 90 -9.04 20.27 -3.49
CA GLN A 90 -8.09 21.26 -4.01
C GLN A 90 -6.66 20.73 -4.04
N VAL A 91 -6.51 19.43 -4.29
CA VAL A 91 -5.23 18.78 -4.48
C VAL A 91 -4.80 19.01 -5.92
N ARG A 92 -3.73 19.78 -6.09
CA ARG A 92 -3.13 20.09 -7.38
C ARG A 92 -2.22 18.97 -7.88
N ALA A 93 -1.48 18.32 -6.97
CA ALA A 93 -0.64 17.18 -7.32
C ALA A 93 -0.56 16.15 -6.19
N LEU A 94 -0.41 14.89 -6.59
CA LEU A 94 -0.20 13.73 -5.73
C LEU A 94 1.01 12.96 -6.28
N ALA A 95 1.96 12.61 -5.43
CA ALA A 95 3.07 11.74 -5.81
C ALA A 95 3.37 10.72 -4.72
N PHE A 96 3.56 9.47 -5.13
CA PHE A 96 4.05 8.40 -4.28
C PHE A 96 5.46 7.98 -4.68
N SER A 97 6.25 7.58 -3.69
CA SER A 97 7.50 6.87 -3.91
C SER A 97 7.70 5.77 -2.88
N TYR A 98 8.48 4.77 -3.26
CA TYR A 98 8.57 3.49 -2.60
C TYR A 98 10.04 3.18 -2.29
N ALA A 99 10.34 2.94 -1.02
CA ALA A 99 11.69 2.55 -0.61
C ALA A 99 11.88 1.05 -0.78
N LEU A 100 12.88 0.66 -1.56
CA LEU A 100 13.31 -0.70 -1.80
C LEU A 100 14.71 -0.93 -1.25
N ARG A 101 15.00 -2.16 -0.89
CA ARG A 101 16.35 -2.59 -0.52
C ARG A 101 17.00 -3.20 -1.74
N GLU A 102 18.04 -2.55 -2.25
CA GLU A 102 18.75 -2.96 -3.45
C GLU A 102 20.25 -2.89 -3.16
N ASN A 103 20.96 -4.00 -3.36
CA ASN A 103 22.42 -4.08 -3.16
C ASN A 103 22.92 -3.54 -1.81
N GLY A 104 22.17 -3.77 -0.73
CA GLY A 104 22.52 -3.30 0.62
C GLY A 104 22.21 -1.82 0.88
N ALA A 105 21.63 -1.10 -0.07
CA ALA A 105 21.21 0.31 0.06
C ALA A 105 19.68 0.46 -0.05
N ILE A 106 19.19 1.64 0.33
CA ILE A 106 17.79 2.03 0.10
C ILE A 106 17.69 2.79 -1.21
N ALA A 107 16.97 2.24 -2.18
CA ALA A 107 16.62 2.89 -3.44
C ALA A 107 15.17 3.38 -3.39
N TRP A 108 14.91 4.57 -3.92
CA TRP A 108 13.55 5.11 -4.04
C TRP A 108 13.07 4.97 -5.49
N ARG A 109 11.90 4.37 -5.68
CA ARG A 109 11.25 4.26 -6.99
C ARG A 109 9.90 4.97 -6.98
N THR A 110 9.48 5.50 -8.12
CA THR A 110 8.15 6.10 -8.32
C THR A 110 7.08 5.05 -8.58
N GLU A 111 7.48 3.82 -8.87
CA GLU A 111 6.60 2.69 -9.13
C GLU A 111 7.09 1.43 -8.40
N PHE A 112 6.12 0.58 -8.05
CA PHE A 112 6.31 -0.74 -7.50
C PHE A 112 5.19 -1.64 -8.03
N GLU A 113 5.54 -2.53 -8.94
CA GLU A 113 4.66 -3.56 -9.49
C GLU A 113 5.50 -4.83 -9.65
N GLU A 114 5.19 -5.85 -8.86
CA GLU A 114 5.96 -7.08 -8.79
C GLU A 114 5.06 -8.26 -9.12
N GLU A 115 5.47 -9.02 -10.14
CA GLU A 115 4.74 -10.21 -10.57
C GLU A 115 5.07 -11.44 -9.73
N ASP A 116 6.23 -11.42 -9.07
CA ASP A 116 6.69 -12.51 -8.23
C ASP A 116 6.00 -12.44 -6.86
N PRO A 117 5.13 -13.41 -6.50
CA PRO A 117 4.43 -13.43 -5.21
C PRO A 117 5.38 -13.69 -4.02
N ARG A 118 6.67 -13.91 -4.27
CA ARG A 118 7.70 -13.99 -3.23
C ARG A 118 8.23 -12.62 -2.85
N VAL A 119 8.06 -11.62 -3.73
CA VAL A 119 8.45 -10.25 -3.44
C VAL A 119 7.40 -9.66 -2.51
N GLY A 120 7.86 -9.13 -1.38
CA GLY A 120 6.99 -8.51 -0.38
C GLY A 120 6.48 -7.15 -0.85
N ILE A 121 6.33 -6.23 0.09
CA ILE A 121 5.97 -4.84 -0.19
C ILE A 121 7.18 -3.92 0.03
N PRO A 122 7.17 -2.66 -0.46
CA PRO A 122 8.23 -1.70 -0.19
C PRO A 122 8.53 -1.56 1.30
N ALA A 123 9.78 -1.27 1.65
CA ALA A 123 10.21 -1.01 3.02
C ALA A 123 9.55 0.25 3.62
N ALA A 124 9.24 1.24 2.78
CA ALA A 124 8.52 2.43 3.16
C ALA A 124 7.72 2.98 1.98
N ILE A 125 6.67 3.72 2.32
CA ILE A 125 5.81 4.46 1.40
C ILE A 125 5.98 5.94 1.75
N ARG A 126 6.23 6.76 0.73
CA ARG A 126 6.17 8.21 0.81
C ARG A 126 5.00 8.71 -0.03
N MET A 127 4.22 9.63 0.53
CA MET A 127 3.14 10.34 -0.16
C MET A 127 3.40 11.83 -0.04
N GLU A 128 3.37 12.52 -1.17
CA GLU A 128 3.58 13.96 -1.30
C GLU A 128 2.32 14.55 -1.94
N LEU A 129 1.79 15.60 -1.32
CA LEU A 129 0.60 16.33 -1.75
C LEU A 129 0.94 17.80 -1.90
N GLU A 130 0.47 18.38 -2.99
CA GLU A 130 0.55 19.82 -3.23
C GLU A 130 -0.85 20.34 -3.51
N PHE A 131 -1.29 21.34 -2.73
CA PHE A 131 -2.61 21.94 -2.84
C PHE A 131 -2.61 23.13 -3.82
N GLU A 132 -3.78 23.53 -4.29
CA GLU A 132 -3.96 24.69 -5.17
C GLU A 132 -3.50 26.01 -4.52
N ASN A 133 -3.61 26.11 -3.19
CA ASN A 133 -3.15 27.26 -2.41
C ASN A 133 -1.61 27.34 -2.23
N GLY A 134 -0.86 26.36 -2.75
CA GLY A 134 0.59 26.29 -2.61
C GLY A 134 1.09 25.44 -1.42
N GLU A 135 0.21 25.02 -0.51
CA GLU A 135 0.58 24.18 0.64
C GLU A 135 1.10 22.82 0.18
N LYS A 136 2.16 22.33 0.84
CA LYS A 136 2.75 21.02 0.58
C LYS A 136 2.76 20.19 1.83
N VAL A 137 2.34 18.93 1.72
CA VAL A 137 2.32 17.98 2.83
C VAL A 137 2.99 16.69 2.40
N GLN A 138 3.85 16.15 3.27
CA GLN A 138 4.56 14.91 3.02
C GLN A 138 4.36 13.93 4.17
N TYR A 139 4.05 12.69 3.81
CA TYR A 139 3.95 11.56 4.74
C TYR A 139 4.96 10.49 4.36
N LEU A 140 5.73 10.03 5.34
CA LEU A 140 6.67 8.93 5.20
C LEU A 140 6.42 7.90 6.28
N ARG A 141 6.15 6.64 5.90
CA ARG A 141 5.97 5.54 6.85
C ARG A 141 6.63 4.27 6.36
N ARG A 142 7.32 3.58 7.28
CA ARG A 142 7.79 2.20 7.05
C ARG A 142 6.59 1.25 7.03
N THR A 143 6.66 0.22 6.21
CA THR A 143 5.61 -0.80 6.17
C THR A 143 5.88 -1.90 7.21
N ALA A 144 4.82 -2.55 7.70
CA ALA A 144 4.94 -3.69 8.62
C ALA A 144 5.35 -4.99 7.92
N GLY A 145 5.21 -5.05 6.60
CA GLY A 145 5.45 -6.23 5.78
C GLY A 145 6.91 -6.50 5.36
N SER A 146 7.81 -5.54 5.56
CA SER A 146 9.18 -5.60 5.04
C SER A 146 10.20 -5.29 6.14
N SER A 147 10.85 -6.33 6.67
CA SER A 147 11.95 -6.23 7.63
C SER A 147 13.26 -6.78 7.04
N ALA A 148 14.39 -6.31 7.57
CA ALA A 148 15.73 -6.72 7.18
C ALA A 148 16.02 -8.22 7.42
N VAL A 149 15.27 -8.82 8.34
CA VAL A 149 15.54 -10.14 8.93
C VAL A 149 14.29 -11.03 8.96
N SER A 150 13.13 -10.48 8.56
CA SER A 150 11.84 -11.17 8.56
C SER A 150 10.88 -10.54 7.56
N VAL A 151 10.18 -11.37 6.80
CA VAL A 151 9.06 -10.96 5.95
C VAL A 151 7.81 -11.54 6.59
N TYR A 152 6.75 -10.74 6.70
CA TYR A 152 5.47 -11.26 7.19
C TYR A 152 4.95 -12.32 6.19
N GLY A 153 4.83 -13.57 6.63
CA GLY A 153 4.50 -14.72 5.78
C GLY A 153 5.61 -15.77 5.72
N LYS A 154 6.22 -15.99 4.55
CA LYS A 154 7.19 -17.07 4.32
C LYS A 154 8.63 -16.63 4.64
N TYR A 155 9.15 -17.08 5.77
CA TYR A 155 10.58 -17.09 6.06
C TYR A 155 11.29 -18.15 5.19
N ARG A 156 12.38 -17.77 4.53
CA ARG A 156 13.40 -18.73 4.08
C ARG A 156 14.70 -18.40 4.79
N GLU A 157 15.16 -19.34 5.59
CA GLU A 157 16.56 -19.38 6.01
C GLU A 157 17.40 -19.46 4.73
N ASN A 158 18.34 -18.54 4.56
CA ASN A 158 19.32 -18.66 3.49
C ASN A 158 20.04 -20.00 3.71
N ALA A 159 19.85 -20.95 2.81
CA ALA A 159 20.57 -22.22 2.80
C ALA A 159 22.05 -22.04 2.38
N ASN A 160 22.74 -21.07 2.98
CA ASN A 160 24.18 -20.83 2.90
C ASN A 160 24.76 -20.56 4.30
N ALA A 161 24.20 -21.22 5.33
CA ALA A 161 24.87 -21.45 6.60
C ALA A 161 25.25 -22.94 6.67
N GLY A 162 26.09 -23.36 5.74
CA GLY A 162 26.50 -24.76 5.61
C GLY A 162 27.89 -24.87 5.01
N LYS A 163 28.90 -24.63 5.87
CA LYS A 163 30.32 -24.96 5.75
C LYS A 163 31.12 -24.40 4.57
#